data_AF-C6BPN4-F1
#
_entry.id   AF-C6BPN4-F1
#
_cell.length_a   1.000
_cell.length_b   1.000
_cell.length_c   1.000
_cell.angle_alpha   90.00
_cell.angle_beta   90.00
_cell.angle_gamma   90.00
#
_symmetry.space_group_name_H-M   'P 1'
#
loop_
_entity.id
_entity.type
_entity.pdbx_description
1 polymer ?
#
loop_
_entity_poly.entity_id
_entity_poly.type
_entity_poly.pdbx_seq_one_letter_code
_entity_poly.pdbx_strand_id
1 'polypeptide(L)'
;MTPTSDVLRLLQPAFEPCAGFQGEACSQNTWDPQAGHVPRGFCGAVGGVSDIKLVLVCAEPGDPHPSENHASDGTAAGRLRSVSHYALECVRNGNDRFHKNLRTILDLCWPDTDFETQMRWTWITDSVLCSAKKEGGRFPVRVERECAKRFLVPQISLFPGAIVAALGKKAEHRMRQAGIVDFVAAGAAAPPGCNQAGVRESWHHLAGIVHVRFPTQANTEKSTFMNQLPTHRPMKEFEAFAQAAVLAQTESSHPDPIDVFVQSLWHAAELDWFHQTGKHKKLLDAGGLPRDEAYLYAALIQLCKSLVEAGPTAAISYDEYHKLVAEKASTRVGR
;
A
#
# COMPACT_ATOMS: atom_id res chain seq x y z
N MET A 1 -4.12 9.07 -23.61
CA MET A 1 -3.02 8.13 -23.32
C MET A 1 -3.57 6.71 -23.42
N THR A 2 -2.75 5.73 -23.76
CA THR A 2 -3.19 4.35 -24.00
C THR A 2 -2.21 3.38 -23.33
N PRO A 3 -2.69 2.27 -22.73
CA PRO A 3 -1.80 1.25 -22.17
C PRO A 3 -0.86 0.66 -23.23
N THR A 4 0.27 0.11 -22.79
CA THR A 4 1.21 -0.59 -23.65
C THR A 4 0.52 -1.69 -24.48
N SER A 5 1.03 -1.92 -25.69
CA SER A 5 0.49 -2.89 -26.64
C SER A 5 0.41 -4.31 -26.07
N ASP A 6 1.29 -4.68 -25.13
CA ASP A 6 1.30 -6.00 -24.49
C ASP A 6 0.08 -6.20 -23.57
N VAL A 7 -0.27 -5.18 -22.79
CA VAL A 7 -1.49 -5.17 -21.96
C VAL A 7 -2.72 -5.24 -22.86
N LEU A 8 -2.75 -4.43 -23.92
CA LEU A 8 -3.89 -4.41 -24.84
C LEU A 8 -4.09 -5.76 -25.53
N ARG A 9 -3.01 -6.39 -26.02
CA ARG A 9 -3.05 -7.71 -26.65
C ARG A 9 -3.59 -8.77 -25.70
N LEU A 10 -3.24 -8.68 -24.42
CA LEU A 10 -3.67 -9.60 -23.38
C LEU A 10 -5.16 -9.43 -23.02
N LEU A 11 -5.66 -8.19 -23.01
CA LEU A 11 -7.05 -7.88 -22.67
C LEU A 11 -8.01 -7.98 -23.86
N GLN A 12 -7.53 -7.86 -25.09
CA GLN A 12 -8.34 -7.90 -26.30
C GLN A 12 -9.32 -9.10 -26.37
N PRO A 13 -8.93 -10.35 -26.00
CA PRO A 13 -9.86 -11.48 -26.00
C PRO A 13 -11.09 -11.31 -25.10
N ALA A 14 -11.06 -10.38 -24.14
CA ALA A 14 -12.22 -10.07 -23.30
C ALA A 14 -13.32 -9.32 -24.09
N PHE A 15 -12.97 -8.70 -25.23
CA PHE A 15 -13.84 -7.82 -26.02
C PHE A 15 -14.37 -8.44 -27.33
N GLU A 16 -14.05 -9.71 -27.57
CA GLU A 16 -14.61 -10.57 -28.63
C GLU A 16 -15.60 -11.56 -28.00
N PRO A 17 -16.76 -11.06 -27.50
CA PRO A 17 -17.47 -11.64 -26.35
C PRO A 17 -16.66 -12.67 -25.54
N CYS A 18 -15.98 -12.21 -24.47
CA CYS A 18 -15.08 -13.04 -23.65
C CYS A 18 -15.49 -14.52 -23.61
N ALA A 19 -14.58 -15.42 -23.99
CA ALA A 19 -14.88 -16.86 -24.06
C ALA A 19 -15.40 -17.44 -22.72
N GLY A 20 -15.17 -16.77 -21.60
CA GLY A 20 -15.80 -17.11 -20.32
C GLY A 20 -17.34 -17.03 -20.33
N PHE A 21 -17.94 -16.18 -21.16
CA PHE A 21 -19.39 -16.09 -21.37
C PHE A 21 -19.94 -17.29 -22.15
N GLN A 22 -19.15 -17.84 -23.07
CA GLN A 22 -19.51 -19.04 -23.82
C GLN A 22 -19.38 -20.31 -22.97
N GLY A 23 -18.52 -20.28 -21.95
CA GLY A 23 -18.43 -21.34 -20.95
C GLY A 23 -19.46 -21.18 -19.81
N GLU A 24 -19.57 -22.21 -18.97
CA GLU A 24 -20.47 -22.18 -17.80
C GLU A 24 -20.01 -21.22 -16.69
N ALA A 25 -18.73 -20.83 -16.69
CA ALA A 25 -18.16 -20.04 -15.61
C ALA A 25 -18.84 -18.67 -15.51
N CYS A 26 -18.84 -17.88 -16.59
CA CYS A 26 -19.31 -16.49 -16.61
C CYS A 26 -20.64 -16.30 -17.34
N SER A 27 -21.41 -17.35 -17.61
CA SER A 27 -22.71 -17.28 -18.31
C SER A 27 -23.75 -16.39 -17.65
N GLN A 28 -23.56 -16.03 -16.37
CA GLN A 28 -24.43 -15.16 -15.59
C GLN A 28 -24.03 -13.68 -15.63
N ASN A 29 -22.92 -13.33 -16.29
CA ASN A 29 -22.43 -11.96 -16.37
C ASN A 29 -23.07 -11.25 -17.58
N THR A 30 -23.34 -9.96 -17.44
CA THR A 30 -23.94 -9.14 -18.51
C THR A 30 -22.89 -8.67 -19.52
N TRP A 31 -23.20 -8.81 -20.81
CA TRP A 31 -22.48 -8.18 -21.91
C TRP A 31 -23.43 -7.26 -22.68
N ASP A 32 -23.24 -5.96 -22.54
CA ASP A 32 -23.96 -4.92 -23.27
C ASP A 32 -23.05 -3.68 -23.42
N PRO A 33 -22.30 -3.58 -24.53
CA PRO A 33 -21.44 -2.42 -24.78
C PRO A 33 -22.18 -1.08 -24.88
N GLN A 34 -23.47 -1.06 -25.25
CA GLN A 34 -24.23 0.19 -25.36
C GLN A 34 -24.61 0.75 -23.99
N ALA A 35 -24.79 -0.13 -23.00
CA ALA A 35 -25.02 0.20 -21.60
C ALA A 35 -23.75 0.15 -20.73
N GLY A 36 -22.55 0.10 -21.34
CA GLY A 36 -21.27 0.08 -20.62
C GLY A 36 -20.92 -1.25 -19.94
N HIS A 37 -21.75 -2.28 -20.06
CA HIS A 37 -21.49 -3.62 -19.51
C HIS A 37 -20.49 -4.40 -20.37
N VAL A 38 -19.22 -4.09 -20.19
CA VAL A 38 -18.07 -4.81 -20.75
C VAL A 38 -17.03 -5.04 -19.65
N PRO A 39 -16.03 -5.92 -19.87
CA PRO A 39 -14.83 -5.96 -19.04
C PRO A 39 -14.23 -4.56 -18.92
N ARG A 40 -13.98 -4.08 -17.70
CA ARG A 40 -13.52 -2.71 -17.42
C ARG A 40 -12.79 -2.62 -16.06
N GLY A 41 -12.58 -1.40 -15.59
CA GLY A 41 -11.89 -1.14 -14.32
C GLY A 41 -10.36 -1.19 -14.40
N PHE A 42 -9.81 -0.93 -15.59
CA PHE A 42 -8.38 -0.89 -15.82
C PHE A 42 -7.92 0.35 -16.58
N CYS A 43 -6.77 0.90 -16.20
CA CYS A 43 -6.13 2.02 -16.89
C CYS A 43 -4.66 2.18 -16.43
N GLY A 44 -3.93 3.10 -17.06
CA GLY A 44 -2.51 3.31 -16.80
C GLY A 44 -1.64 2.47 -17.73
N ALA A 45 -0.47 2.08 -17.24
CA ALA A 45 0.59 1.39 -17.98
C ALA A 45 0.90 2.04 -19.35
N VAL A 46 0.92 3.36 -19.40
CA VAL A 46 1.09 4.11 -20.66
C VAL A 46 2.56 4.28 -21.06
N GLY A 47 3.49 3.80 -20.21
CA GLY A 47 4.91 3.64 -20.52
C GLY A 47 5.23 2.28 -21.12
N GLY A 48 6.52 1.96 -21.25
CA GLY A 48 6.96 0.61 -21.59
C GLY A 48 6.68 -0.37 -20.44
N VAL A 49 6.66 -1.68 -20.73
CA VAL A 49 6.45 -2.72 -19.72
C VAL A 49 7.48 -2.62 -18.58
N SER A 50 8.73 -2.27 -18.88
CA SER A 50 9.80 -2.03 -17.90
C SER A 50 9.63 -0.76 -17.07
N ASP A 51 8.79 0.18 -17.51
CA ASP A 51 8.55 1.44 -16.79
C ASP A 51 7.52 1.25 -15.66
N ILE A 52 6.80 0.13 -15.66
CA ILE A 52 5.73 -0.13 -14.68
C ILE A 52 6.36 -0.54 -13.36
N LYS A 53 6.08 0.25 -12.33
CA LYS A 53 6.64 0.13 -10.98
C LYS A 53 5.59 -0.29 -9.95
N LEU A 54 4.32 0.00 -10.21
CA LEU A 54 3.21 -0.29 -9.30
C LEU A 54 2.03 -0.89 -10.07
N VAL A 55 1.46 -1.97 -9.54
CA VAL A 55 0.20 -2.56 -10.00
C VAL A 55 -0.82 -2.45 -8.87
N LEU A 56 -1.88 -1.68 -9.06
CA LEU A 56 -3.00 -1.57 -8.13
C LEU A 56 -4.11 -2.52 -8.59
N VAL A 57 -4.41 -3.53 -7.77
CA VAL A 57 -5.46 -4.51 -8.03
C VAL A 57 -6.66 -4.22 -7.15
N CYS A 58 -7.73 -3.73 -7.77
CA CYS A 58 -9.04 -3.53 -7.16
C CYS A 58 -9.89 -4.81 -7.23
N ALA A 59 -11.08 -4.80 -6.62
CA ALA A 59 -11.90 -6.01 -6.52
C ALA A 59 -12.63 -6.30 -7.84
N GLU A 60 -13.60 -5.48 -8.19
CA GLU A 60 -14.40 -5.55 -9.40
C GLU A 60 -14.88 -4.14 -9.73
N PRO A 61 -15.23 -3.84 -10.99
CA PRO A 61 -15.84 -2.56 -11.30
C PRO A 61 -17.25 -2.47 -10.69
N GLY A 62 -17.62 -1.26 -10.27
CA GLY A 62 -19.01 -0.90 -9.92
C GLY A 62 -19.92 -0.90 -11.14
N ASP A 63 -21.18 -0.54 -10.99
CA ASP A 63 -22.09 -0.44 -12.15
C ASP A 63 -21.61 0.65 -13.13
N PRO A 64 -21.85 0.50 -14.46
CA PRO A 64 -21.47 1.53 -15.43
C PRO A 64 -22.12 2.87 -15.07
N HIS A 65 -21.42 3.97 -15.33
CA HIS A 65 -22.03 5.28 -15.13
C HIS A 65 -23.22 5.48 -16.09
N PRO A 66 -24.22 6.33 -15.76
CA PRO A 66 -25.44 6.47 -16.55
C PRO A 66 -25.25 6.80 -18.04
N SER A 67 -24.14 7.45 -18.40
CA SER A 67 -23.80 7.83 -19.78
C SER A 67 -22.65 7.00 -20.37
N GLU A 68 -22.20 5.95 -19.68
CA GLU A 68 -21.09 5.11 -20.12
C GLU A 68 -21.52 4.26 -21.32
N ASN A 69 -20.76 4.35 -22.42
CA ASN A 69 -20.99 3.59 -23.64
C ASN A 69 -19.64 3.19 -24.24
N HIS A 70 -19.53 1.90 -24.54
CA HIS A 70 -18.33 1.29 -25.09
C HIS A 70 -18.60 0.51 -26.38
N ALA A 71 -19.70 0.82 -27.08
CA ALA A 71 -19.96 0.25 -28.40
C ALA A 71 -18.87 0.66 -29.41
N SER A 72 -18.39 1.91 -29.32
CA SER A 72 -17.27 2.44 -30.12
C SER A 72 -17.50 2.20 -31.63
N ASP A 73 -16.47 1.80 -32.37
CA ASP A 73 -16.53 1.37 -33.77
C ASP A 73 -17.07 -0.07 -33.97
N GLY A 74 -17.50 -0.75 -32.90
CA GLY A 74 -17.99 -2.12 -32.93
C GLY A 74 -16.89 -3.21 -32.92
N THR A 75 -15.62 -2.84 -33.02
CA THR A 75 -14.48 -3.78 -32.99
C THR A 75 -13.97 -4.00 -31.56
N ALA A 76 -13.40 -5.18 -31.28
CA ALA A 76 -12.81 -5.46 -29.96
C ALA A 76 -11.75 -4.43 -29.55
N ALA A 77 -10.90 -4.02 -30.49
CA ALA A 77 -9.89 -3.00 -30.28
C ALA A 77 -10.52 -1.62 -29.99
N GLY A 78 -11.59 -1.24 -30.70
CA GLY A 78 -12.32 0.00 -30.45
C GLY A 78 -12.99 0.05 -29.08
N ARG A 79 -13.60 -1.06 -28.65
CA ARG A 79 -14.20 -1.18 -27.30
C ARG A 79 -13.13 -1.11 -26.21
N LEU A 80 -12.04 -1.85 -26.35
CA LEU A 80 -10.92 -1.85 -25.41
C LEU A 80 -10.31 -0.46 -25.24
N ARG A 81 -10.09 0.26 -26.35
CA ARG A 81 -9.62 1.66 -26.31
C ARG A 81 -10.61 2.57 -25.60
N SER A 82 -11.90 2.44 -25.89
CA SER A 82 -12.97 3.24 -25.27
C SER A 82 -13.00 3.05 -23.75
N VAL A 83 -12.97 1.80 -23.28
CA VAL A 83 -12.94 1.48 -21.84
C VAL A 83 -11.70 2.05 -21.16
N SER A 84 -10.52 1.80 -21.73
CA SER A 84 -9.28 2.26 -21.11
C SER A 84 -9.18 3.78 -21.06
N HIS A 85 -9.68 4.47 -22.10
CA HIS A 85 -9.73 5.93 -22.13
C HIS A 85 -10.69 6.47 -21.07
N TYR A 86 -11.90 5.90 -21.00
CA TYR A 86 -12.91 6.33 -20.04
C TYR A 86 -12.44 6.15 -18.60
N ALA A 87 -11.90 4.98 -18.26
CA ALA A 87 -11.35 4.72 -16.92
C ALA A 87 -10.23 5.71 -16.55
N LEU A 88 -9.34 6.02 -17.50
CA LEU A 88 -8.28 7.00 -17.31
C LEU A 88 -8.84 8.41 -17.02
N GLU A 89 -9.87 8.84 -17.76
CA GLU A 89 -10.55 10.12 -17.53
C GLU A 89 -11.26 10.16 -16.17
N CYS A 90 -11.94 9.07 -15.80
CA CYS A 90 -12.59 8.97 -14.50
C CYS A 90 -11.59 9.10 -13.34
N VAL A 91 -10.43 8.44 -13.43
CA VAL A 91 -9.35 8.59 -12.44
C VAL A 91 -8.80 10.01 -12.47
N ARG A 92 -8.47 10.56 -13.64
CA ARG A 92 -7.92 11.93 -13.78
C ARG A 92 -8.81 12.98 -13.10
N ASN A 93 -10.11 12.92 -13.35
CA ASN A 93 -11.07 13.92 -12.90
C ASN A 93 -11.63 13.61 -11.50
N GLY A 94 -11.38 12.41 -10.96
CA GLY A 94 -11.94 11.98 -9.68
C GLY A 94 -13.47 11.97 -9.71
N ASN A 95 -14.07 11.31 -10.71
CA ASN A 95 -15.52 11.38 -10.97
C ASN A 95 -16.39 10.97 -9.77
N ASP A 96 -15.92 10.05 -8.95
CA ASP A 96 -16.61 9.60 -7.73
C ASP A 96 -15.63 9.41 -6.56
N ARG A 97 -16.12 8.84 -5.46
CA ARG A 97 -15.29 8.56 -4.29
C ARG A 97 -14.16 7.57 -4.57
N PHE A 98 -14.40 6.53 -5.36
CA PHE A 98 -13.41 5.53 -5.72
C PHE A 98 -12.26 6.16 -6.52
N HIS A 99 -12.60 6.92 -7.55
CA HIS A 99 -11.62 7.59 -8.40
C HIS A 99 -10.83 8.67 -7.64
N LYS A 100 -11.48 9.43 -6.75
CA LYS A 100 -10.78 10.38 -5.84
C LYS A 100 -9.79 9.66 -4.91
N ASN A 101 -10.16 8.49 -4.40
CA ASN A 101 -9.25 7.71 -3.55
C ASN A 101 -8.08 7.11 -4.35
N LEU A 102 -8.30 6.66 -5.58
CA LEU A 102 -7.21 6.26 -6.47
C LEU A 102 -6.25 7.42 -6.75
N ARG A 103 -6.76 8.64 -7.00
CA ARG A 103 -5.92 9.85 -7.10
C ARG A 103 -5.07 10.06 -5.85
N THR A 104 -5.67 9.98 -4.67
CA THR A 104 -4.93 10.08 -3.40
C THR A 104 -3.82 9.02 -3.30
N ILE A 105 -4.11 7.75 -3.62
CA ILE A 105 -3.10 6.68 -3.56
C ILE A 105 -1.94 6.97 -4.53
N LEU A 106 -2.24 7.44 -5.75
CA LEU A 106 -1.24 7.80 -6.74
C LEU A 106 -0.38 8.97 -6.28
N ASP A 107 -0.99 10.03 -5.73
CA ASP A 107 -0.29 11.21 -5.23
C ASP A 107 0.57 10.89 -4.00
N LEU A 108 0.14 9.93 -3.18
CA LEU A 108 0.94 9.41 -2.07
C LEU A 108 2.15 8.61 -2.57
N CYS A 109 1.98 7.74 -3.57
CA CYS A 109 3.05 6.87 -4.09
C CYS A 109 4.06 7.61 -4.98
N TRP A 110 3.61 8.69 -5.63
CA TRP A 110 4.38 9.44 -6.63
C TRP A 110 4.27 10.95 -6.37
N PRO A 111 4.77 11.43 -5.21
CA PRO A 111 4.69 12.83 -4.87
C PRO A 111 5.43 13.69 -5.89
N ASP A 112 4.90 14.89 -6.11
CA ASP A 112 5.52 15.93 -6.95
C ASP A 112 5.70 15.49 -8.42
N THR A 113 4.82 14.60 -8.91
CA THR A 113 4.75 14.19 -10.31
C THR A 113 3.38 14.49 -10.92
N ASP A 114 3.34 14.70 -12.23
CA ASP A 114 2.09 14.89 -12.96
C ASP A 114 1.32 13.58 -13.18
N PHE A 115 0.03 13.72 -13.50
CA PHE A 115 -0.88 12.58 -13.71
C PHE A 115 -0.35 11.62 -14.78
N GLU A 116 0.15 12.17 -15.88
CA GLU A 116 0.70 11.44 -17.02
C GLU A 116 1.86 10.53 -16.59
N THR A 117 2.79 11.06 -15.81
CA THR A 117 3.93 10.33 -15.26
C THR A 117 3.49 9.24 -14.29
N GLN A 118 2.53 9.53 -13.42
CA GLN A 118 1.96 8.54 -12.51
C GLN A 118 1.33 7.37 -13.30
N MET A 119 0.66 7.65 -14.41
CA MET A 119 0.05 6.64 -15.29
C MET A 119 1.07 5.91 -16.18
N ARG A 120 2.27 6.47 -16.39
CA ARG A 120 3.39 5.76 -17.02
C ARG A 120 3.96 4.68 -16.10
N TRP A 121 3.96 4.91 -14.78
CA TRP A 121 4.54 3.99 -13.80
C TRP A 121 3.54 3.07 -13.13
N THR A 122 2.25 3.35 -13.24
CA THR A 122 1.20 2.58 -12.55
C THR A 122 0.29 1.86 -13.53
N TRP A 123 0.05 0.58 -13.28
CA TRP A 123 -1.07 -0.17 -13.87
C TRP A 123 -2.18 -0.32 -12.83
N ILE A 124 -3.42 0.01 -13.21
CA ILE A 124 -4.60 -0.21 -12.36
C ILE A 124 -5.47 -1.24 -13.07
N THR A 125 -5.93 -2.25 -12.33
CA THR A 125 -6.83 -3.30 -12.85
C THR A 125 -7.72 -3.82 -11.73
N ASP A 126 -8.74 -4.60 -12.09
CA ASP A 126 -9.53 -5.39 -11.15
C ASP A 126 -9.15 -6.87 -11.14
N SER A 127 -9.42 -7.53 -10.02
CA SER A 127 -9.31 -8.98 -9.88
C SER A 127 -10.38 -9.74 -10.68
N VAL A 128 -11.50 -9.09 -10.99
CA VAL A 128 -12.55 -9.54 -11.92
C VAL A 128 -12.96 -8.35 -12.77
N LEU A 129 -12.88 -8.47 -14.10
CA LEU A 129 -13.07 -7.33 -15.01
C LEU A 129 -14.55 -6.98 -15.29
N CYS A 130 -15.49 -7.88 -15.00
CA CYS A 130 -16.92 -7.59 -15.14
C CYS A 130 -17.49 -7.12 -13.81
N SER A 131 -18.55 -6.29 -13.84
CA SER A 131 -19.27 -5.95 -12.62
C SER A 131 -20.19 -7.07 -12.17
N ALA A 132 -20.37 -7.16 -10.85
CA ALA A 132 -21.27 -8.13 -10.26
C ALA A 132 -22.72 -7.80 -10.61
N LYS A 133 -23.60 -8.81 -10.56
CA LYS A 133 -25.05 -8.64 -10.80
C LYS A 133 -25.72 -7.60 -9.89
N LYS A 134 -25.16 -7.43 -8.70
CA LYS A 134 -25.44 -6.33 -7.78
C LYS A 134 -24.12 -5.66 -7.48
N GLU A 135 -24.06 -4.34 -7.57
CA GLU A 135 -22.86 -3.58 -7.22
C GLU A 135 -22.30 -3.99 -5.84
N GLY A 136 -20.98 -4.22 -5.79
CA GLY A 136 -20.31 -4.70 -4.58
C GLY A 136 -20.72 -6.10 -4.13
N GLY A 137 -21.44 -6.85 -4.96
CA GLY A 137 -21.85 -8.24 -4.71
C GLY A 137 -20.70 -9.24 -4.73
N ARG A 138 -21.04 -10.53 -4.63
CA ARG A 138 -20.07 -11.62 -4.75
C ARG A 138 -20.17 -12.27 -6.13
N PHE A 139 -19.03 -12.68 -6.66
CA PHE A 139 -18.98 -13.61 -7.78
C PHE A 139 -18.91 -15.04 -7.27
N PRO A 140 -19.44 -16.03 -8.02
CA PRO A 140 -19.09 -17.42 -7.80
C PRO A 140 -17.57 -17.60 -7.93
N VAL A 141 -16.95 -18.38 -7.04
CA VAL A 141 -15.49 -18.62 -7.04
C VAL A 141 -14.97 -19.11 -8.40
N ARG A 142 -15.78 -19.86 -9.16
CA ARG A 142 -15.42 -20.28 -10.52
C ARG A 142 -15.20 -19.10 -11.49
N VAL A 143 -15.97 -18.02 -11.37
CA VAL A 143 -15.81 -16.79 -12.16
C VAL A 143 -14.53 -16.07 -11.76
N GLU A 144 -14.32 -15.94 -10.44
CA GLU A 144 -13.14 -15.27 -9.88
C GLU A 144 -11.85 -15.97 -10.36
N ARG A 145 -11.81 -17.30 -10.28
CA ARG A 145 -10.68 -18.11 -10.76
C ARG A 145 -10.49 -18.02 -12.27
N GLU A 146 -11.57 -18.09 -13.05
CA GLU A 146 -11.47 -18.01 -14.51
C GLU A 146 -10.94 -16.65 -14.96
N CYS A 147 -11.47 -15.56 -14.41
CA CYS A 147 -11.02 -14.21 -14.74
C CYS A 147 -9.56 -13.98 -14.29
N ALA A 148 -9.20 -14.46 -13.09
CA ALA A 148 -7.85 -14.30 -12.58
C ALA A 148 -6.83 -15.09 -13.42
N LYS A 149 -7.12 -16.36 -13.74
CA LYS A 149 -6.26 -17.21 -14.57
C LYS A 149 -6.06 -16.61 -15.96
N ARG A 150 -7.14 -16.13 -16.58
CA ARG A 150 -7.11 -15.66 -17.96
C ARG A 150 -6.50 -14.27 -18.11
N PHE A 151 -6.71 -13.39 -17.13
CA PHE A 151 -6.33 -11.98 -17.26
C PHE A 151 -5.46 -11.46 -16.11
N LEU A 152 -5.82 -11.67 -14.84
CA LEU A 152 -5.07 -11.05 -13.74
C LEU A 152 -3.63 -11.56 -13.62
N VAL A 153 -3.45 -12.89 -13.57
CA VAL A 153 -2.12 -13.51 -13.44
C VAL A 153 -1.23 -13.15 -14.64
N PRO A 154 -1.70 -13.25 -15.89
CA PRO A 154 -0.91 -12.78 -17.03
C PRO A 154 -0.57 -11.29 -16.99
N GLN A 155 -1.50 -10.41 -16.56
CA GLN A 155 -1.21 -8.97 -16.42
C GLN A 155 -0.08 -8.71 -15.43
N ILE A 156 -0.14 -9.32 -14.25
CA ILE A 156 0.91 -9.16 -13.22
C ILE A 156 2.25 -9.70 -13.74
N SER A 157 2.23 -10.83 -14.45
CA SER A 157 3.44 -11.46 -15.01
C SER A 157 4.14 -10.60 -16.05
N LEU A 158 3.45 -9.63 -16.67
CA LEU A 158 4.08 -8.67 -17.57
C LEU A 158 5.04 -7.74 -16.81
N PHE A 159 4.85 -7.51 -15.51
CA PHE A 159 5.56 -6.49 -14.74
C PHE A 159 6.37 -7.10 -13.58
N PRO A 160 7.37 -7.96 -13.84
CA PRO A 160 8.09 -8.71 -12.80
C PRO A 160 8.85 -7.82 -11.80
N GLY A 161 9.14 -6.57 -12.17
CA GLY A 161 9.81 -5.59 -11.30
C GLY A 161 8.87 -4.76 -10.44
N ALA A 162 7.55 -4.79 -10.69
CA ALA A 162 6.59 -3.92 -10.03
C ALA A 162 6.22 -4.39 -8.62
N ILE A 163 5.85 -3.44 -7.77
CA ILE A 163 5.12 -3.73 -6.53
C ILE A 163 3.67 -4.03 -6.93
N VAL A 164 3.13 -5.15 -6.48
CA VAL A 164 1.71 -5.48 -6.65
C VAL A 164 0.98 -5.18 -5.34
N ALA A 165 -0.11 -4.42 -5.41
CA ALA A 165 -0.91 -4.06 -4.24
C ALA A 165 -2.37 -4.51 -4.42
N ALA A 166 -2.90 -5.22 -3.42
CA ALA A 166 -4.30 -5.62 -3.36
C ALA A 166 -5.10 -4.57 -2.58
N LEU A 167 -6.04 -3.89 -3.23
CA LEU A 167 -6.87 -2.85 -2.61
C LEU A 167 -8.18 -3.44 -2.07
N GLY A 168 -8.14 -3.83 -0.79
CA GLY A 168 -9.26 -4.36 -0.03
C GLY A 168 -9.32 -5.88 0.04
N LYS A 169 -10.07 -6.39 1.03
CA LYS A 169 -10.13 -7.83 1.37
C LYS A 169 -10.61 -8.73 0.23
N LYS A 170 -11.46 -8.23 -0.68
CA LYS A 170 -11.91 -9.01 -1.85
C LYS A 170 -10.78 -9.23 -2.85
N ALA A 171 -10.08 -8.16 -3.22
CA ALA A 171 -8.93 -8.24 -4.12
C ALA A 171 -7.86 -9.14 -3.52
N GLU A 172 -7.53 -8.93 -2.24
CA GLU A 172 -6.59 -9.78 -1.49
C GLU A 172 -6.99 -11.27 -1.56
N HIS A 173 -8.23 -11.59 -1.19
CA HIS A 173 -8.70 -12.97 -1.17
C HIS A 173 -8.60 -13.63 -2.54
N ARG A 174 -9.03 -12.94 -3.60
CA ARG A 174 -9.00 -13.46 -4.97
C ARG A 174 -7.58 -13.62 -5.50
N MET A 175 -6.69 -12.70 -5.19
CA MET A 175 -5.26 -12.82 -5.53
C MET A 175 -4.64 -14.05 -4.87
N ARG A 176 -4.88 -14.27 -3.57
CA ARG A 176 -4.43 -15.48 -2.86
C ARG A 176 -5.00 -16.75 -3.48
N GLN A 177 -6.30 -16.76 -3.81
CA GLN A 177 -6.93 -17.90 -4.49
C GLN A 177 -6.37 -18.18 -5.89
N ALA A 178 -5.86 -17.16 -6.57
CA ALA A 178 -5.20 -17.27 -7.86
C ALA A 178 -3.72 -17.68 -7.76
N GLY A 179 -3.20 -17.90 -6.54
CA GLY A 179 -1.80 -18.26 -6.31
C GLY A 179 -0.83 -17.07 -6.29
N ILE A 180 -1.34 -15.84 -6.31
CA ILE A 180 -0.53 -14.63 -6.18
C ILE A 180 -0.36 -14.37 -4.68
N VAL A 181 0.86 -14.54 -4.17
CA VAL A 181 1.17 -14.42 -2.74
C VAL A 181 2.12 -13.27 -2.41
N ASP A 182 2.90 -12.81 -3.37
CA ASP A 182 3.81 -11.67 -3.23
C ASP A 182 3.09 -10.37 -3.63
N PHE A 183 2.41 -9.77 -2.66
CA PHE A 183 1.72 -8.50 -2.83
C PHE A 183 1.57 -7.76 -1.50
N VAL A 184 1.39 -6.44 -1.57
CA VAL A 184 1.07 -5.58 -0.42
C VAL A 184 -0.44 -5.49 -0.27
N ALA A 185 -0.98 -5.84 0.90
CA ALA A 185 -2.38 -5.61 1.20
C ALA A 185 -2.60 -4.15 1.64
N ALA A 186 -3.55 -3.46 1.03
CA ALA A 186 -3.95 -2.11 1.43
C ALA A 186 -5.48 -1.97 1.47
N GLY A 187 -5.97 -0.92 2.12
CA GLY A 187 -7.39 -0.63 2.25
C GLY A 187 -8.04 -0.38 0.89
N ALA A 188 -9.33 -0.75 0.77
CA ALA A 188 -10.07 -0.58 -0.48
C ALA A 188 -10.18 0.89 -0.89
N ALA A 189 -10.07 1.19 -2.19
CA ALA A 189 -10.34 2.52 -2.71
C ALA A 189 -11.85 2.83 -2.80
N ALA A 190 -12.69 1.80 -2.94
CA ALA A 190 -14.14 1.95 -3.11
C ALA A 190 -14.92 1.86 -1.77
N PRO A 191 -16.07 2.55 -1.65
CA PRO A 191 -17.02 2.32 -0.57
C PRO A 191 -17.61 0.89 -0.56
N PRO A 192 -18.10 0.40 0.59
CA PRO A 192 -17.94 1.00 1.91
C PRO A 192 -16.54 0.74 2.51
N GLY A 193 -15.72 -0.09 1.86
CA GLY A 193 -14.42 -0.52 2.38
C GLY A 193 -13.45 0.63 2.66
N CYS A 194 -13.48 1.68 1.85
CA CYS A 194 -12.62 2.86 2.02
C CYS A 194 -12.88 3.67 3.31
N ASN A 195 -14.02 3.45 3.97
CA ASN A 195 -14.41 4.19 5.17
C ASN A 195 -13.98 3.50 6.48
N GLN A 196 -13.32 2.34 6.39
CA GLN A 196 -12.85 1.62 7.57
C GLN A 196 -11.65 2.35 8.20
N ALA A 197 -11.53 2.27 9.53
CA ALA A 197 -10.36 2.77 10.25
C ALA A 197 -9.08 2.06 9.76
N GLY A 198 -7.96 2.78 9.63
CA GLY A 198 -6.69 2.22 9.18
C GLY A 198 -6.51 2.21 7.65
N VAL A 199 -7.53 2.53 6.86
CA VAL A 199 -7.45 2.50 5.39
C VAL A 199 -6.45 3.53 4.87
N ARG A 200 -6.49 4.77 5.37
CA ARG A 200 -5.57 5.82 4.91
C ARG A 200 -4.14 5.50 5.28
N GLU A 201 -3.93 5.02 6.50
CA GLU A 201 -2.65 4.58 7.03
C GLU A 201 -2.07 3.45 6.18
N SER A 202 -2.89 2.52 5.71
CA SER A 202 -2.44 1.47 4.79
C SER A 202 -2.02 1.99 3.41
N TRP A 203 -2.62 3.08 2.92
CA TRP A 203 -2.18 3.74 1.68
C TRP A 203 -0.84 4.45 1.86
N HIS A 204 -0.63 5.10 3.01
CA HIS A 204 0.68 5.66 3.36
C HIS A 204 1.75 4.58 3.49
N HIS A 205 1.41 3.42 4.07
CA HIS A 205 2.34 2.29 4.14
C HIS A 205 2.74 1.79 2.76
N LEU A 206 1.77 1.60 1.84
CA LEU A 206 2.05 1.24 0.45
C LEU A 206 2.96 2.27 -0.22
N ALA A 207 2.67 3.56 -0.06
CA ALA A 207 3.49 4.64 -0.60
C ALA A 207 4.93 4.60 -0.05
N GLY A 208 5.11 4.34 1.25
CA GLY A 208 6.43 4.17 1.85
C GLY A 208 7.25 3.06 1.18
N ILE A 209 6.63 1.91 0.89
CA ILE A 209 7.28 0.81 0.16
C ILE A 209 7.66 1.25 -1.25
N VAL A 210 6.76 1.96 -1.95
CA VAL A 210 7.04 2.51 -3.29
C VAL A 210 8.22 3.47 -3.25
N HIS A 211 8.29 4.37 -2.26
CA HIS A 211 9.37 5.34 -2.14
C HIS A 211 10.74 4.71 -1.90
N VAL A 212 10.79 3.66 -1.08
CA VAL A 212 12.03 2.91 -0.80
C VAL A 212 12.52 2.23 -2.07
N ARG A 213 11.63 1.59 -2.84
CA ARG A 213 12.03 0.81 -4.02
C ARG A 213 12.25 1.68 -5.26
N PHE A 214 11.50 2.76 -5.39
CA PHE A 214 11.47 3.63 -6.56
C PHE A 214 11.55 5.10 -6.15
N PRO A 215 12.70 5.55 -5.62
CA PRO A 215 12.88 6.93 -5.23
C PRO A 215 12.66 7.87 -6.43
N THR A 216 11.85 8.90 -6.22
CA THR A 216 11.73 10.04 -7.14
C THR A 216 12.69 11.15 -6.69
N GLN A 217 12.97 12.15 -7.55
CA GLN A 217 13.80 13.30 -7.15
C GLN A 217 13.25 13.96 -5.88
N ALA A 218 11.93 14.19 -5.80
CA ALA A 218 11.29 14.76 -4.63
C ALA A 218 11.46 13.92 -3.34
N ASN A 219 11.38 12.58 -3.45
CA ASN A 219 11.62 11.70 -2.31
C ASN A 219 13.10 11.63 -1.93
N THR A 220 14.00 11.74 -2.92
CA THR A 220 15.44 11.76 -2.70
C THR A 220 15.85 13.07 -2.02
N GLU A 221 15.27 14.20 -2.42
CA GLU A 221 15.51 15.51 -1.80
C GLU A 221 14.91 15.60 -0.38
N LYS A 222 13.69 15.11 -0.15
CA LYS A 222 13.13 14.99 1.20
C LYS A 222 13.95 14.04 2.08
N SER A 223 14.40 12.91 1.54
CA SER A 223 15.28 11.98 2.26
C SER A 223 16.66 12.60 2.53
N THR A 224 17.21 13.35 1.59
CA THR A 224 18.48 14.07 1.77
C THR A 224 18.33 15.19 2.79
N PHE A 225 17.20 15.92 2.79
CA PHE A 225 16.88 16.95 3.78
C PHE A 225 16.63 16.34 5.18
N MET A 226 15.92 15.21 5.27
CA MET A 226 15.73 14.47 6.53
C MET A 226 17.02 13.82 7.04
N ASN A 227 17.91 13.39 6.15
CA ASN A 227 19.26 12.93 6.50
C ASN A 227 20.23 14.09 6.80
N GLN A 228 19.86 15.34 6.47
CA GLN A 228 20.59 16.57 6.82
C GLN A 228 20.03 17.27 8.06
N LEU A 229 18.78 17.00 8.45
CA LEU A 229 18.34 17.22 9.82
C LEU A 229 19.20 16.29 10.68
N PRO A 230 19.91 16.79 11.70
CA PRO A 230 20.67 15.94 12.59
C PRO A 230 19.67 15.07 13.34
N THR A 231 19.37 13.88 12.80
CA THR A 231 18.72 12.83 13.56
C THR A 231 19.72 12.42 14.62
N HIS A 232 19.61 13.04 15.79
CA HIS A 232 20.40 12.72 16.96
C HIS A 232 20.08 11.27 17.34
N ARG A 233 20.90 10.35 16.84
CA ARG A 233 20.84 8.95 17.20
C ARG A 233 21.15 8.87 18.70
N PRO A 234 20.44 8.03 19.49
CA PRO A 234 20.81 7.82 20.87
C PRO A 234 22.30 7.46 21.00
N MET A 235 23.00 8.05 21.96
CA MET A 235 24.42 7.71 22.15
C MET A 235 24.55 6.27 22.63
N LYS A 236 25.73 5.67 22.45
CA LYS A 236 25.99 4.29 22.88
C LYS A 236 25.80 4.13 24.39
N GLU A 237 26.05 5.18 25.14
CA GLU A 237 25.86 5.26 26.59
C GLU A 237 24.38 5.10 26.96
N PHE A 238 23.47 5.75 26.22
CA PHE A 238 22.04 5.57 26.42
C PHE A 238 21.58 4.17 25.98
N GLU A 239 22.06 3.66 24.84
CA GLU A 239 21.75 2.29 24.40
C GLU A 239 22.18 1.26 25.47
N ALA A 240 23.39 1.39 26.02
CA ALA A 240 23.90 0.54 27.08
C ALA A 240 23.09 0.68 28.38
N PHE A 241 22.71 1.91 28.75
CA PHE A 241 21.84 2.16 29.91
C PHE A 241 20.48 1.48 29.73
N ALA A 242 19.85 1.63 28.57
CA ALA A 242 18.54 1.05 28.30
C ALA A 242 18.57 -0.48 28.36
N GLN A 243 19.64 -1.11 27.86
CA GLN A 243 19.84 -2.56 27.98
C GLN A 243 20.05 -2.99 29.44
N ALA A 244 20.90 -2.29 30.18
CA ALA A 244 21.14 -2.58 31.60
C ALA A 244 19.85 -2.43 32.43
N ALA A 245 19.03 -1.42 32.11
CA ALA A 245 17.74 -1.20 32.76
C ALA A 245 16.75 -2.34 32.50
N VAL A 246 16.70 -2.87 31.26
CA VAL A 246 15.87 -4.05 30.94
C VAL A 246 16.32 -5.26 31.77
N LEU A 247 17.62 -5.55 31.80
CA LEU A 247 18.17 -6.67 32.58
C LEU A 247 17.83 -6.54 34.07
N ALA A 248 18.11 -5.38 34.66
CA ALA A 248 17.80 -5.10 36.06
C ALA A 248 16.31 -5.26 36.37
N GLN A 249 15.44 -4.79 35.47
CA GLN A 249 14.00 -4.90 35.59
C GLN A 249 13.51 -6.35 35.50
N THR A 250 14.08 -7.16 34.59
CA THR A 250 13.69 -8.57 34.41
C THR A 250 14.22 -9.49 35.52
N GLU A 251 15.35 -9.15 36.13
CA GLU A 251 15.98 -9.95 37.19
C GLU A 251 15.58 -9.50 38.62
N SER A 252 14.91 -8.35 38.74
CA SER A 252 14.49 -7.82 40.04
C SER A 252 13.45 -8.72 40.71
N SER A 253 13.61 -8.94 42.02
CA SER A 253 12.58 -9.56 42.86
C SER A 253 11.39 -8.61 43.12
N HIS A 254 11.58 -7.32 42.88
CA HIS A 254 10.58 -6.25 43.05
C HIS A 254 10.66 -5.31 41.84
N PRO A 255 10.19 -5.74 40.66
CA PRO A 255 10.25 -4.92 39.45
C PRO A 255 9.38 -3.67 39.58
N ASP A 256 9.83 -2.54 39.04
CA ASP A 256 9.02 -1.33 38.99
C ASP A 256 7.76 -1.54 38.12
N PRO A 257 6.66 -0.80 38.36
CA PRO A 257 5.57 -0.73 37.40
C PRO A 257 6.06 -0.33 35.99
N ILE A 258 5.50 -0.95 34.95
CA ILE A 258 6.01 -0.78 33.57
C ILE A 258 5.97 0.67 33.08
N ASP A 259 4.99 1.44 33.54
CA ASP A 259 4.85 2.87 33.26
C ASP A 259 5.96 3.70 33.92
N VAL A 260 6.34 3.36 35.16
CA VAL A 260 7.47 3.98 35.87
C VAL A 260 8.80 3.66 35.18
N PHE A 261 8.98 2.39 34.75
CA PHE A 261 10.16 1.97 33.97
C PHE A 261 10.28 2.76 32.65
N VAL A 262 9.19 2.83 31.88
CA VAL A 262 9.16 3.58 30.61
C VAL A 262 9.42 5.07 30.84
N GLN A 263 8.86 5.66 31.91
CA GLN A 263 9.09 7.06 32.25
C GLN A 263 10.56 7.33 32.58
N SER A 264 11.23 6.44 33.29
CA SER A 264 12.67 6.54 33.60
C SER A 264 13.53 6.51 32.34
N LEU A 265 13.20 5.66 31.37
CA LEU A 265 13.90 5.64 30.08
C LEU A 265 13.71 6.94 29.28
N TRP A 266 12.52 7.55 29.34
CA TRP A 266 12.30 8.86 28.71
C TRP A 266 13.10 9.99 29.36
N HIS A 267 13.25 9.99 30.69
CA HIS A 267 14.13 10.94 31.36
C HIS A 267 15.59 10.76 30.97
N ALA A 268 16.06 9.52 30.85
CA ALA A 268 17.41 9.23 30.38
C ALA A 268 17.60 9.65 28.91
N ALA A 269 16.58 9.51 28.05
CA ALA A 269 16.61 9.97 26.67
C ALA A 269 16.71 11.51 26.58
N GLU A 270 15.98 12.23 27.44
CA GLU A 270 16.07 13.70 27.53
C GLU A 270 17.46 14.17 27.97
N LEU A 271 18.11 13.42 28.88
CA LEU A 271 19.48 13.71 29.32
C LEU A 271 20.50 13.42 28.21
N ASP A 272 20.36 12.28 27.52
CA ASP A 272 21.19 11.94 26.36
C ASP A 272 21.09 13.00 25.26
N TRP A 273 19.87 13.45 24.96
CA TRP A 273 19.61 14.55 24.03
C TRP A 273 20.29 15.86 24.48
N PHE A 274 20.21 16.19 25.77
CA PHE A 274 20.87 17.37 26.30
C PHE A 274 22.40 17.28 26.13
N HIS A 275 23.02 16.13 26.39
CA HIS A 275 24.45 15.93 26.18
C HIS A 275 24.85 16.08 24.71
N GLN A 276 24.03 15.59 23.78
CA GLN A 276 24.30 15.70 22.35
C GLN A 276 24.15 17.13 21.80
N THR A 277 23.19 17.89 22.32
CA THR A 277 22.75 19.15 21.70
C THR A 277 23.05 20.40 22.52
N GLY A 278 23.37 20.26 23.80
CA GLY A 278 23.45 21.35 24.78
C GLY A 278 22.11 22.02 25.08
N LYS A 279 20.97 21.46 24.64
CA LYS A 279 19.64 22.07 24.76
C LYS A 279 18.71 21.23 25.63
N HIS A 280 18.11 21.85 26.64
CA HIS A 280 17.03 21.22 27.40
C HIS A 280 15.78 21.15 26.54
N LYS A 281 15.27 19.95 26.33
CA LYS A 281 14.09 19.71 25.51
C LYS A 281 13.30 18.52 26.04
N LYS A 282 11.97 18.68 26.12
CA LYS A 282 11.06 17.56 26.34
C LYS A 282 10.89 16.79 25.04
N LEU A 283 11.20 15.50 25.07
CA LEU A 283 11.08 14.62 23.90
C LEU A 283 9.66 14.11 23.68
N LEU A 284 8.81 14.24 24.71
CA LEU A 284 7.37 14.03 24.64
C LEU A 284 6.61 15.36 24.50
N ASP A 285 5.43 15.31 23.90
CA ASP A 285 4.46 16.39 23.91
C ASP A 285 3.60 16.37 25.19
N ALA A 286 2.62 17.29 25.30
CA ALA A 286 1.73 17.37 26.45
C ALA A 286 0.80 16.14 26.59
N GLY A 287 0.62 15.36 25.53
CA GLY A 287 -0.13 14.10 25.52
C GLY A 287 0.73 12.87 25.76
N GLY A 288 2.04 13.02 26.01
CA GLY A 288 2.97 11.91 26.19
C GLY A 288 3.37 11.22 24.89
N LEU A 289 3.12 11.83 23.73
CA LEU A 289 3.55 11.29 22.44
C LEU A 289 4.96 11.81 22.09
N PRO A 290 5.84 10.95 21.52
CA PRO A 290 7.15 11.38 21.08
C PRO A 290 7.06 12.41 19.96
N ARG A 291 7.87 13.47 20.07
CA ARG A 291 8.06 14.44 18.99
C ARG A 291 8.86 13.83 17.86
N ASP A 292 8.77 14.41 16.65
CA ASP A 292 9.37 13.86 15.43
C ASP A 292 10.86 13.50 15.57
N GLU A 293 11.63 14.34 16.26
CA GLU A 293 13.06 14.12 16.49
C GLU A 293 13.40 13.03 17.52
N ALA A 294 12.41 12.56 18.29
CA ALA A 294 12.57 11.55 19.33
C ALA A 294 12.24 10.13 18.84
N TYR A 295 12.02 9.92 17.53
CA TYR A 295 11.50 8.65 17.01
C TYR A 295 12.42 7.45 17.28
N LEU A 296 13.75 7.63 17.23
CA LEU A 296 14.71 6.56 17.53
C LEU A 296 14.69 6.19 19.02
N TYR A 297 14.64 7.18 19.92
CA TYR A 297 14.43 6.94 21.35
C TYR A 297 13.11 6.22 21.60
N ALA A 298 12.03 6.63 20.92
CA ALA A 298 10.73 5.98 21.04
C ALA A 298 10.80 4.51 20.61
N ALA A 299 11.45 4.19 19.49
CA ALA A 299 11.61 2.82 19.02
C ALA A 299 12.39 1.97 20.02
N LEU A 300 13.50 2.50 20.56
CA LEU A 300 14.31 1.83 21.58
C LEU A 300 13.52 1.56 22.86
N ILE A 301 12.82 2.57 23.37
CA ILE A 301 12.03 2.49 24.60
C ILE A 301 10.87 1.49 24.43
N GLN A 302 10.22 1.45 23.27
CA GLN A 302 9.20 0.46 22.97
C GLN A 302 9.77 -0.96 22.88
N LEU A 303 10.99 -1.13 22.38
CA LEU A 303 11.69 -2.41 22.43
C LEU A 303 11.95 -2.85 23.87
N CYS A 304 12.54 -1.96 24.68
CA CYS A 304 12.79 -2.22 26.10
C CYS A 304 11.51 -2.63 26.84
N LYS A 305 10.40 -1.91 26.60
CA LYS A 305 9.09 -2.25 27.15
C LYS A 305 8.67 -3.68 26.75
N SER A 306 8.73 -4.02 25.46
CA SER A 306 8.36 -5.35 24.97
C SER A 306 9.22 -6.47 25.57
N LEU A 307 10.51 -6.21 25.81
CA LEU A 307 11.43 -7.19 26.42
C LEU A 307 11.10 -7.44 27.89
N VAL A 308 10.83 -6.37 28.65
CA VAL A 308 10.40 -6.50 30.05
C VAL A 308 9.07 -7.27 30.16
N GLU A 309 8.11 -6.97 29.28
CA GLU A 309 6.82 -7.67 29.24
C GLU A 309 6.94 -9.16 28.84
N ALA A 310 7.95 -9.53 28.05
CA ALA A 310 8.21 -10.91 27.64
C ALA A 310 8.85 -11.78 28.74
N GLY A 311 9.47 -11.15 29.76
CA GLY A 311 10.06 -11.84 30.91
C GLY A 311 11.48 -12.38 30.68
N PRO A 312 12.06 -13.07 31.69
CA PRO A 312 13.51 -13.37 31.80
C PRO A 312 14.07 -14.30 30.71
N THR A 313 13.22 -15.02 29.98
CA THR A 313 13.64 -15.96 28.93
C THR A 313 13.90 -15.29 27.58
N ALA A 314 13.61 -13.99 27.44
CA ALA A 314 13.80 -13.21 26.21
C ALA A 314 15.22 -12.61 26.09
N ALA A 315 16.26 -13.42 26.37
CA ALA A 315 17.64 -12.99 26.14
C ALA A 315 17.90 -12.89 24.63
N ILE A 316 17.80 -11.67 24.10
CA ILE A 316 18.14 -11.38 22.70
C ILE A 316 19.62 -11.01 22.57
N SER A 317 20.25 -11.46 21.48
CA SER A 317 21.65 -11.09 21.19
C SER A 317 21.78 -9.61 20.83
N TYR A 318 23.00 -9.05 20.92
CA TYR A 318 23.27 -7.65 20.59
C TYR A 318 22.91 -7.31 19.12
N ASP A 319 23.17 -8.24 18.20
CA ASP A 319 22.83 -8.08 16.78
C ASP A 319 21.31 -8.13 16.55
N GLU A 320 20.62 -8.98 17.30
CA GLU A 320 19.15 -9.09 17.27
C GLU A 320 18.48 -7.86 17.87
N TYR A 321 19.06 -7.27 18.92
CA TYR A 321 18.64 -5.99 19.48
C TYR A 321 18.66 -4.87 18.43
N HIS A 322 19.79 -4.68 17.74
CA HIS A 322 19.90 -3.64 16.71
C HIS A 322 18.96 -3.87 15.53
N LYS A 323 18.76 -5.13 15.13
CA LYS A 323 17.80 -5.49 14.08
C LYS A 323 16.37 -5.11 14.49
N LEU A 324 15.95 -5.44 15.71
CA LEU A 324 14.63 -5.12 16.24
C LEU A 324 14.40 -3.61 16.41
N VAL A 325 15.44 -2.86 16.78
CA VAL A 325 15.38 -1.39 16.85
C VAL A 325 15.15 -0.80 15.45
N ALA A 326 15.88 -1.27 14.44
CA ALA A 326 15.72 -0.82 13.07
C ALA A 326 14.31 -1.14 12.53
N GLU A 327 13.79 -2.34 12.82
CA GLU A 327 12.43 -2.75 12.46
C GLU A 327 11.36 -1.86 13.12
N LYS A 328 11.50 -1.58 14.43
CA LYS A 328 10.56 -0.71 15.18
C LYS A 328 10.64 0.77 14.78
N ALA A 329 11.84 1.28 14.46
CA ALA A 329 12.02 2.63 13.95
C ALA A 329 11.31 2.80 12.59
N SER A 330 11.42 1.77 11.74
CA SER A 330 10.79 1.74 10.41
C SER A 330 9.26 1.66 10.47
N THR A 331 8.68 1.13 11.56
CA THR A 331 7.22 1.00 11.72
C THR A 331 6.52 2.30 12.16
N ARG A 332 7.25 3.31 12.66
CA ARG A 332 6.67 4.56 13.19
C ARG A 332 6.76 5.77 12.26
N VAL A 333 7.66 5.78 11.28
CA VAL A 333 7.71 6.85 10.24
C VAL A 333 6.45 6.84 9.34
N GLY A 334 5.55 5.87 9.53
CA GLY A 334 4.26 5.75 8.82
C GLY A 334 3.00 5.98 9.67
N ARG A 335 3.05 6.76 10.77
CA ARG A 335 1.86 7.20 11.53
C ARG A 335 1.72 8.71 11.57
#